data_AF-A0A920SI64-F1
#
_entry.id   AF-A0A920SI64-F1
#
_cell.length_a   1.000
_cell.length_b   1.000
_cell.length_c   1.000
_cell.angle_alpha   90.00
_cell.angle_beta   90.00
_cell.angle_gamma   90.00
#
_symmetry.space_group_name_H-M   'P 1'
#
loop_
_entity.id
_entity.type
_entity.pdbx_description
1 polymer ?
#
loop_
_entity_poly.entity_id
_entity_poly.type
_entity_poly.pdbx_seq_one_letter_code
_entity_poly.pdbx_strand_id
1 'polypeptide(L)'
;MLEAAAEASEELTESYLDAGTLSADQIKRGLRLRTHANELVLVTCGSAFKNKGVQAVLDAVIDYLPNPTEVAAIEGSGEEEGSVLVRKGSDDEGFAALGLRS
;
A
#
# COMPACT_ATOMS: atom_id res chain seq x y z
N MET A 1 3.40 -12.82 -12.81
CA MET A 1 3.69 -11.44 -12.34
C MET A 1 3.04 -10.42 -13.25
N LEU A 2 3.29 -10.44 -14.56
CA LEU A 2 2.58 -9.56 -15.52
C LEU A 2 1.07 -9.77 -15.48
N GLU A 3 0.60 -11.01 -15.55
CA GLU A 3 -0.84 -11.33 -15.51
C GLU A 3 -1.48 -10.81 -14.22
N ALA A 4 -0.84 -11.07 -13.07
CA ALA A 4 -1.29 -10.57 -11.78
C ALA A 4 -1.35 -9.04 -11.71
N ALA A 5 -0.44 -8.34 -12.39
CA ALA A 5 -0.48 -6.88 -12.48
C ALA A 5 -1.55 -6.38 -13.46
N ALA A 6 -1.79 -7.10 -14.57
CA ALA A 6 -2.81 -6.76 -15.56
C ALA A 6 -4.22 -6.84 -14.97
N GLU A 7 -4.50 -7.88 -14.16
CA GLU A 7 -5.78 -8.09 -13.48
C GLU A 7 -6.15 -7.01 -12.44
N ALA A 8 -5.23 -6.09 -12.11
CA ALA A 8 -5.47 -5.06 -11.11
C ALA A 8 -6.50 -4.00 -11.55
N SER A 9 -6.73 -3.84 -12.85
CA SER A 9 -7.75 -2.93 -13.39
C SER A 9 -8.08 -3.25 -14.85
N GLU A 10 -9.24 -2.80 -15.32
CA GLU A 10 -9.67 -2.93 -16.71
C GLU A 10 -8.65 -2.27 -17.68
N GLU A 11 -8.17 -1.06 -17.36
CA GLU A 11 -7.16 -0.32 -18.12
C GLU A 11 -5.87 -1.14 -18.36
N LEU A 12 -5.38 -1.81 -17.31
CA LEU A 12 -4.17 -2.63 -17.38
C LEU A 12 -4.43 -3.97 -18.10
N THR A 13 -5.63 -4.52 -17.98
CA THR A 13 -6.04 -5.73 -18.70
C THR A 13 -6.09 -5.47 -20.19
N GLU A 14 -6.76 -4.39 -20.63
CA GLU A 14 -6.81 -3.98 -22.04
C GLU A 14 -5.42 -3.72 -22.60
N SER A 15 -4.61 -2.94 -21.89
CA SER A 15 -3.21 -2.65 -22.31
C SER A 15 -2.39 -3.93 -22.52
N TYR A 16 -2.56 -4.92 -21.65
CA TYR A 16 -1.87 -6.20 -21.75
C TYR A 16 -2.38 -7.05 -22.93
N LEU A 17 -3.68 -7.05 -23.21
CA LEU A 17 -4.26 -7.77 -24.35
C LEU A 17 -3.83 -7.18 -25.69
N ASP A 18 -3.74 -5.85 -25.78
CA ASP A 18 -3.35 -5.15 -27.01
C ASP A 18 -1.85 -5.23 -27.29
N ALA A 19 -1.02 -4.91 -26.29
CA ALA A 19 0.43 -4.82 -26.45
C ALA A 19 1.17 -6.13 -26.13
N GLY A 20 0.49 -7.11 -25.52
CA GLY A 20 1.08 -8.36 -25.03
C GLY A 20 2.03 -8.19 -23.84
N THR A 21 2.21 -6.97 -23.34
CA THR A 21 3.11 -6.64 -22.22
C THR A 21 2.69 -5.34 -21.54
N LEU A 22 3.28 -5.07 -20.36
CA LEU A 22 3.09 -3.85 -19.59
C LEU A 22 4.45 -3.18 -19.35
N SER A 23 4.46 -1.86 -19.27
CA SER A 23 5.66 -1.13 -18.85
C SER A 23 6.01 -1.45 -17.40
N ALA A 24 7.26 -1.22 -16.99
CA ALA A 24 7.68 -1.43 -15.60
C ALA A 24 6.80 -0.63 -14.60
N ASP A 25 6.43 0.60 -14.96
CA ASP A 25 5.58 1.45 -14.12
C ASP A 25 4.15 0.93 -14.04
N GLN A 26 3.60 0.42 -15.16
CA GLN A 26 2.28 -0.21 -15.18
C GLN A 26 2.26 -1.49 -14.33
N ILE A 27 3.31 -2.31 -14.41
CA ILE A 27 3.44 -3.50 -13.57
C ILE A 27 3.48 -3.11 -12.09
N LYS A 28 4.31 -2.12 -11.73
CA LYS A 28 4.41 -1.62 -10.35
C LYS A 28 3.07 -1.11 -9.85
N ARG A 29 2.38 -0.28 -10.65
CA ARG A 29 1.05 0.26 -10.33
C ARG A 29 0.03 -0.86 -10.09
N GLY A 30 -0.03 -1.85 -10.98
CA GLY A 30 -0.96 -2.98 -10.84
C GLY A 30 -0.70 -3.81 -9.58
N LEU A 31 0.57 -4.13 -9.30
CA LEU A 31 0.93 -4.86 -8.09
C LEU A 31 0.61 -4.07 -6.82
N ARG A 32 0.90 -2.76 -6.81
CA ARG A 32 0.59 -1.87 -5.69
C ARG A 32 -0.90 -1.84 -5.38
N LEU A 33 -1.75 -1.66 -6.40
CA LEU A 33 -3.20 -1.62 -6.22
C LEU A 33 -3.73 -2.88 -5.53
N ARG A 34 -3.28 -4.05 -5.98
CA ARG A 34 -3.70 -5.34 -5.41
C ARG A 34 -3.08 -5.62 -4.04
N THR A 35 -1.87 -5.13 -3.77
CA THR A 35 -1.27 -5.16 -2.42
C THR A 35 -2.10 -4.30 -1.46
N HIS A 36 -2.53 -3.11 -1.89
CA HIS A 36 -3.37 -2.22 -1.09
C HIS A 36 -4.75 -2.81 -0.79
N ALA A 37 -5.29 -3.57 -1.74
CA ALA A 37 -6.54 -4.32 -1.59
C ALA A 37 -6.40 -5.61 -0.76
N ASN A 38 -5.19 -5.94 -0.28
CA ASN A 38 -4.86 -7.20 0.40
C ASN A 38 -5.14 -8.47 -0.43
N GLU A 39 -5.13 -8.37 -1.77
CA GLU A 39 -5.36 -9.51 -2.66
C GLU A 39 -4.08 -10.30 -2.95
N LEU A 40 -2.92 -9.66 -2.80
CA LEU A 40 -1.62 -10.29 -3.01
C LEU A 40 -0.60 -9.81 -1.99
N VAL A 41 0.33 -10.71 -1.64
CA VAL A 41 1.49 -10.39 -0.79
C VAL A 41 2.75 -10.53 -1.63
N LEU A 42 3.50 -9.43 -1.78
CA LEU A 42 4.77 -9.42 -2.49
C LEU A 42 5.87 -10.03 -1.63
N VAL A 43 6.60 -10.99 -2.19
CA VAL A 43 7.71 -11.67 -1.51
C VAL A 43 9.03 -11.23 -2.13
N THR A 44 9.90 -10.68 -1.29
CA THR A 44 11.29 -10.34 -1.66
C THR A 44 12.27 -11.32 -1.03
N CYS A 45 13.32 -11.69 -1.75
CA CYS A 45 14.38 -12.56 -1.24
C CYS A 45 15.66 -11.77 -0.93
N GLY A 46 16.26 -12.01 0.23
CA GLY A 46 17.48 -11.33 0.65
C GLY A 46 18.13 -11.99 1.88
N SER A 47 19.32 -11.51 2.24
CA SER A 47 20.02 -11.89 3.47
C SER A 47 20.49 -10.61 4.16
N ALA A 48 19.78 -10.23 5.22
CA ALA A 48 20.16 -9.08 6.05
C ALA A 48 21.57 -9.26 6.63
N PHE A 49 21.89 -10.46 7.11
CA PHE A 49 23.21 -10.79 7.65
C PHE A 49 24.36 -10.55 6.66
N LYS A 50 24.13 -10.82 5.36
CA LYS A 50 25.14 -10.60 4.31
C LYS A 50 25.00 -9.25 3.61
N ASN A 51 24.12 -8.36 4.11
CA ASN A 51 23.76 -7.09 3.47
C ASN A 51 23.35 -7.24 1.99
N LYS A 52 22.69 -8.36 1.64
CA LYS A 52 22.21 -8.62 0.27
C LYS A 52 20.70 -8.44 0.21
N GLY A 53 20.22 -7.57 -0.67
CA GLY A 53 18.79 -7.34 -0.89
C GLY A 53 18.14 -6.33 0.07
N VAL A 54 18.89 -5.72 0.99
CA VAL A 54 18.33 -4.70 1.90
C VAL A 54 17.80 -3.49 1.13
N GLN A 55 18.57 -2.98 0.16
CA GLN A 55 18.14 -1.86 -0.69
C GLN A 55 16.89 -2.24 -1.49
N ALA A 56 16.87 -3.44 -2.09
CA ALA A 56 15.70 -3.91 -2.83
C ALA A 56 14.43 -4.02 -1.97
N VAL A 57 14.55 -4.38 -0.68
CA VAL A 57 13.43 -4.37 0.26
C VAL A 57 12.97 -2.95 0.57
N LEU A 58 13.89 -2.00 0.75
CA LEU A 58 13.55 -0.59 1.00
C LEU A 58 12.88 0.06 -0.22
N ASP A 59 13.37 -0.26 -1.43
CA ASP A 59 12.74 0.19 -2.67
C ASP A 59 11.31 -0.39 -2.79
N ALA A 60 11.12 -1.66 -2.43
CA ALA A 60 9.80 -2.30 -2.42
C ALA A 60 8.84 -1.68 -1.39
N VAL A 61 9.34 -1.21 -0.24
CA VAL A 61 8.53 -0.46 0.74
C VAL A 61 7.97 0.81 0.11
N ILE A 62 8.79 1.56 -0.63
CA ILE A 62 8.37 2.80 -1.30
C ILE A 62 7.40 2.49 -2.44
N ASP A 63 7.69 1.47 -3.25
CA ASP A 63 6.91 1.14 -4.43
C ASP A 63 5.52 0.56 -4.09
N TYR A 64 5.40 -0.21 -3.00
CA TYR A 64 4.22 -1.07 -2.79
C TYR A 64 3.47 -0.86 -1.48
N LEU A 65 4.03 -0.20 -0.46
CA LEU A 65 3.31 0.00 0.80
C LEU A 65 2.47 1.30 0.81
N PRO A 66 1.35 1.29 1.58
CA PRO A 66 0.59 2.51 1.86
C PRO A 66 1.42 3.56 2.60
N ASN A 67 1.15 4.81 2.27
CA ASN A 67 1.43 5.94 3.15
C ASN A 67 0.21 6.21 4.09
N PRO A 68 0.37 7.02 5.16
CA PRO A 68 -0.69 7.27 6.15
C PRO A 68 -1.99 7.87 5.59
N THR A 69 -1.95 8.54 4.44
CA THR A 69 -3.14 9.12 3.80
C THR A 69 -3.89 8.13 2.90
N GLU A 70 -3.28 6.97 2.63
CA GLU A 70 -3.86 5.94 1.78
C GLU A 70 -4.52 4.81 2.58
N VAL A 71 -4.51 4.90 3.91
CA VAL A 71 -5.22 3.98 4.81
C VAL A 71 -6.45 4.65 5.39
N ALA A 72 -7.38 3.83 5.88
CA ALA A 72 -8.59 4.34 6.52
C ALA A 72 -8.25 5.25 7.72
N ALA A 73 -9.03 6.32 7.88
CA ALA A 73 -8.93 7.20 9.02
C ALA A 73 -9.22 6.44 10.32
N ILE A 74 -8.63 6.88 11.42
CA ILE A 74 -8.79 6.22 12.72
C ILE A 74 -10.12 6.67 13.34
N GLU A 75 -10.92 5.70 13.76
CA GLU A 75 -12.16 5.94 14.49
C GLU A 75 -11.92 5.90 16.01
N GLY A 76 -12.57 6.82 16.73
CA GLY A 76 -12.59 6.87 18.18
C GLY A 76 -13.97 7.24 18.71
N SER A 77 -14.17 7.12 20.02
CA SER A 77 -15.43 7.50 20.67
C SER A 77 -15.48 8.99 20.97
N GLY A 78 -16.63 9.63 20.71
CA GLY A 78 -16.88 11.03 21.06
C GLY A 78 -17.40 11.23 22.49
N GLU A 79 -17.74 12.48 22.81
CA GLU A 79 -18.18 12.89 24.16
C GLU A 79 -19.61 12.43 24.49
N GLU A 80 -20.46 12.30 23.48
CA GLU A 80 -21.82 11.78 23.62
C GLU A 80 -21.84 10.26 23.47
N GLU A 81 -22.66 9.58 24.28
CA GLU A 81 -22.79 8.12 24.22
C GLU A 81 -23.26 7.67 22.82
N GLY A 82 -22.43 6.87 22.16
CA GLY A 82 -22.67 6.39 20.78
C GLY A 82 -22.15 7.30 19.67
N SER A 83 -21.55 8.44 19.98
CA SER A 83 -20.91 9.30 18.96
C SER A 83 -19.56 8.75 18.51
N VAL A 84 -19.29 8.79 17.20
CA VAL A 84 -18.02 8.36 16.59
C VAL A 84 -17.28 9.59 16.07
N LEU A 85 -16.02 9.71 16.45
CA LEU A 85 -15.08 10.70 15.92
C LEU A 85 -14.14 10.02 14.92
N VAL A 86 -13.88 10.70 13.80
CA VAL A 86 -12.94 10.25 12.78
C VAL A 86 -11.72 11.18 12.80
N ARG A 87 -10.51 10.61 12.83
CA ARG A 87 -9.24 11.33 12.76
C ARG A 87 -8.49 10.95 11.48
N LYS A 88 -8.36 11.90 10.56
CA LYS A 88 -7.56 11.70 9.35
C LYS A 88 -6.07 11.86 9.66
N GLY A 89 -5.21 11.13 8.95
CA GLY A 89 -3.77 11.34 8.98
C GLY A 89 -3.36 12.60 8.23
N SER A 90 -3.71 13.78 8.74
CA SER A 90 -3.41 15.09 8.15
C SER A 90 -2.84 16.05 9.18
N ASP A 91 -1.94 16.92 8.75
CA ASP A 91 -1.34 17.98 9.57
C ASP A 91 -2.33 19.11 9.92
N ASP A 92 -3.46 19.19 9.21
CA ASP A 92 -4.52 20.18 9.44
C ASP A 92 -5.49 19.78 10.57
N GLU A 93 -5.43 18.53 11.05
CA GLU A 93 -6.29 18.05 12.14
C GLU A 93 -5.70 18.32 13.52
N GLY A 94 -6.57 18.37 14.54
CA GLY A 94 -6.13 18.50 15.93
C GLY A 94 -5.29 17.31 16.39
N PHE A 95 -4.32 17.56 17.28
CA PHE A 95 -3.40 16.52 17.76
C PHE A 95 -4.12 15.35 18.42
N ALA A 96 -3.86 14.14 17.94
CA ALA A 96 -4.28 12.87 18.52
C ALA A 96 -3.17 11.83 18.34
N ALA A 97 -2.85 11.08 19.38
CA ALA A 97 -1.79 10.07 19.35
C ALA A 97 -2.10 8.88 20.27
N LEU A 98 -1.55 7.71 19.95
CA LEU A 98 -1.69 6.47 20.73
C LEU A 98 -0.33 6.04 21.28
N GLY A 99 -0.22 5.90 22.60
CA GLY A 99 0.96 5.34 23.27
C GLY A 99 0.92 3.82 23.29
N LEU A 100 1.79 3.16 22.50
CA LEU A 100 1.81 1.70 22.33
C LEU A 100 2.87 0.97 23.15
N ARG A 101 3.78 1.69 23.83
CA ARG A 101 4.85 1.10 24.65
C ARG A 101 4.99 1.86 25.96
N SER A 102 5.01 1.12 27.07
CA SER A 102 5.25 1.59 28.45
C SER A 102 6.50 0.94 29.02
#